data_AF-A0A535A3Y6-F1
#
_entry.id   AF-A0A535A3Y6-F1
#
_cell.length_a   1.000
_cell.length_b   1.000
_cell.length_c   1.000
_cell.angle_alpha   90.00
_cell.angle_beta   90.00
_cell.angle_gamma   90.00
#
_symmetry.space_group_name_H-M   'P 1'
#
loop_
_entity.id
_entity.type
_entity.pdbx_description
1 polymer ?
#
loop_
_entity_poly.entity_id
_entity_poly.type
_entity_poly.pdbx_seq_one_letter_code
_entity_poly.pdbx_strand_id
1 'polypeptide(L)'
;MSQSCLHCALARAIRRESGPLAERGLAVSISRAEPVWLPSPGARLYRALRRLLRDAGSQAEGASVKLTVIDLLGKSHVEVTATIPVGRGSRVLACAFPRHAPGSLGRGFAEALDLS
;
A
#
# COMPACT_ATOMS: atom_id res chain seq x y z
N MET A 1 15.74 -14.96 2.09
CA MET A 1 14.98 -13.69 2.22
C MET A 1 13.49 -14.01 2.23
N SER A 2 12.71 -13.55 3.21
CA SER A 2 11.27 -13.80 3.24
C SER A 2 10.54 -12.92 2.22
N GLN A 3 9.98 -13.53 1.18
CA GLN A 3 9.02 -12.85 0.32
C GLN A 3 7.62 -12.95 0.93
N SER A 4 6.77 -11.97 0.66
CA SER A 4 5.37 -12.00 1.10
C SER A 4 4.47 -11.44 0.01
N CYS A 5 3.32 -12.06 -0.15
CA CYS A 5 2.31 -11.61 -1.09
C CYS A 5 1.59 -10.35 -0.57
N LEU A 6 1.61 -9.27 -1.35
CA LEU A 6 0.94 -8.02 -1.04
C LEU A 6 -0.57 -8.22 -0.87
N HIS A 7 -1.18 -9.02 -1.74
CA HIS A 7 -2.62 -9.27 -1.75
C HIS A 7 -3.07 -10.06 -0.52
N CYS A 8 -2.27 -11.01 -0.05
CA CYS A 8 -2.54 -11.73 1.20
C CYS A 8 -2.48 -10.79 2.42
N ALA A 9 -1.48 -9.90 2.46
CA ALA A 9 -1.37 -8.89 3.52
C ALA A 9 -2.55 -7.90 3.48
N LEU A 10 -2.97 -7.49 2.27
CA LEU A 10 -4.11 -6.60 2.04
C LEU A 10 -5.43 -7.22 2.46
N ALA A 11 -5.72 -8.46 2.03
CA ALA A 11 -6.90 -9.20 2.47
C ALA A 11 -6.95 -9.33 4.00
N ARG A 12 -5.80 -9.57 4.65
CA ARG A 12 -5.72 -9.63 6.12
C ARG A 12 -5.98 -8.27 6.78
N ALA A 13 -5.48 -7.17 6.20
CA ALA A 13 -5.74 -5.82 6.68
C ALA A 13 -7.23 -5.44 6.53
N ILE A 14 -7.83 -5.72 5.37
CA ILE A 14 -9.26 -5.47 5.11
C ILE A 14 -10.12 -6.25 6.11
N ARG A 15 -9.88 -7.56 6.28
CA ARG A 15 -10.63 -8.37 7.26
C ARG A 15 -10.50 -7.85 8.69
N ARG A 16 -9.36 -7.25 9.06
CA ARG A 16 -9.17 -6.72 10.40
C ARG A 16 -9.93 -5.41 10.61
N GLU A 17 -9.98 -4.55 9.61
CA GLU A 17 -10.60 -3.23 9.72
C GLU A 17 -12.06 -3.21 9.20
N SER A 18 -12.58 -4.31 8.68
CA SER A 18 -13.94 -4.38 8.10
C SER A 18 -15.04 -4.02 9.10
N GLY A 19 -14.94 -4.48 10.36
CA GLY A 19 -15.90 -4.13 11.42
C GLY A 19 -15.90 -2.62 11.71
N PRO A 20 -14.77 -2.04 12.14
CA PRO A 20 -14.66 -0.59 12.40
C PRO A 20 -15.03 0.30 11.20
N LEU A 21 -14.76 -0.15 9.97
CA LEU A 21 -15.16 0.58 8.77
C LEU A 21 -16.66 0.46 8.51
N ALA A 22 -17.25 -0.72 8.69
CA ALA A 22 -18.70 -0.93 8.56
C ALA A 22 -19.50 -0.15 9.60
N GLU A 23 -19.02 -0.04 10.84
CA GLU A 23 -19.62 0.81 11.89
C GLU A 23 -19.66 2.29 11.49
N ARG A 24 -18.77 2.72 10.58
CA ARG A 24 -18.74 4.07 10.00
C ARG A 24 -19.56 4.18 8.70
N GLY A 25 -20.26 3.12 8.29
CA GLY A 25 -20.98 3.07 7.02
C GLY A 25 -20.09 2.98 5.78
N LEU A 26 -18.82 2.56 5.93
CA LEU A 26 -17.86 2.49 4.84
C LEU A 26 -17.77 1.08 4.25
N ALA A 27 -18.01 0.97 2.94
CA ALA A 27 -17.71 -0.21 2.15
C ALA A 27 -16.30 -0.12 1.54
N VAL A 28 -15.50 -1.18 1.67
CA VAL A 28 -14.18 -1.27 1.02
C VAL A 28 -14.29 -2.07 -0.27
N SER A 29 -13.83 -1.49 -1.37
CA SER A 29 -13.70 -2.17 -2.66
C SER A 29 -12.23 -2.23 -3.07
N ILE A 30 -11.85 -3.27 -3.81
CA ILE A 30 -10.51 -3.41 -4.37
C ILE A 30 -10.62 -3.68 -5.87
N SER A 31 -9.87 -2.93 -6.67
CA SER A 31 -9.75 -3.22 -8.10
C SER A 31 -8.96 -4.53 -8.32
N ARG A 32 -9.34 -5.31 -9.34
CA ARG A 32 -8.60 -6.52 -9.70
C ARG A 32 -7.15 -6.17 -10.04
N ALA A 33 -6.22 -6.94 -9.49
CA ALA A 33 -4.79 -6.82 -9.74
C ALA A 33 -4.13 -8.20 -9.65
N GLU A 34 -3.07 -8.39 -10.43
CA GLU A 34 -2.27 -9.61 -10.41
C GLU A 34 -1.50 -9.74 -9.07
N PRO A 35 -1.33 -10.96 -8.53
CA PRO A 35 -0.61 -11.16 -7.28
C PRO A 35 0.84 -10.66 -7.30
N VAL A 36 1.12 -9.63 -6.51
CA VAL A 36 2.47 -9.08 -6.33
C VAL A 36 3.20 -9.72 -5.13
N TRP A 37 4.38 -10.29 -5.39
CA TRP A 37 5.33 -10.76 -4.37
C TRP A 37 6.39 -9.71 -4.07
N LEU A 38 6.59 -9.37 -2.80
CA LEU A 38 7.51 -8.31 -2.37
C LEU A 38 8.60 -8.85 -1.43
N PRO A 39 9.82 -8.29 -1.47
CA PRO A 39 10.94 -8.64 -0.59
C PRO A 39 10.80 -7.96 0.78
N SER A 40 9.60 -7.98 1.37
CA SER A 40 9.30 -7.38 2.66
C SER A 40 8.60 -8.40 3.57
N PRO A 41 8.89 -8.41 4.89
CA PRO A 41 8.15 -9.24 5.82
C PRO A 41 6.65 -8.92 5.78
N GLY A 42 5.80 -9.95 5.76
CA GLY A 42 4.35 -9.78 5.73
C GLY A 42 3.79 -8.90 6.85
N ALA A 43 4.41 -8.91 8.04
CA ALA A 43 4.04 -8.04 9.15
C ALA A 43 4.22 -6.54 8.83
N ARG A 44 5.26 -6.17 8.08
CA ARG A 44 5.51 -4.79 7.64
C ARG A 44 4.45 -4.35 6.63
N LEU A 45 4.17 -5.19 5.63
CA LEU A 45 3.11 -4.96 4.64
C LEU A 45 1.76 -4.76 5.34
N TYR A 46 1.39 -5.70 6.20
CA TYR A 46 0.14 -5.66 6.96
C TYR A 46 -0.01 -4.37 7.79
N ARG A 47 1.02 -3.96 8.55
CA ARG A 47 0.96 -2.75 9.38
C ARG A 47 0.75 -1.49 8.55
N ALA A 48 1.47 -1.35 7.43
CA ALA A 48 1.32 -0.20 6.55
C ALA A 48 -0.07 -0.14 5.90
N LEU A 49 -0.57 -1.27 5.40
CA LEU A 49 -1.89 -1.37 4.78
C LEU A 49 -3.02 -1.13 5.78
N ARG A 50 -2.87 -1.65 7.01
CA ARG A 50 -3.81 -1.40 8.10
C ARG A 50 -3.85 0.08 8.48
N ARG A 51 -2.69 0.74 8.53
CA ARG A 51 -2.62 2.19 8.76
C ARG A 51 -3.33 2.96 7.66
N LEU A 52 -3.06 2.62 6.39
CA LEU A 52 -3.73 3.24 5.24
C LEU A 52 -5.26 3.14 5.36
N LEU A 53 -5.80 1.97 5.71
CA LEU A 53 -7.24 1.76 5.88
C LEU A 53 -7.82 2.58 7.04
N ARG A 54 -7.10 2.70 8.15
CA ARG A 54 -7.53 3.52 9.30
C ARG A 54 -7.55 5.00 8.96
N ASP A 55 -6.49 5.47 8.31
CA ASP A 55 -6.37 6.87 7.89
C ASP A 55 -7.43 7.21 6.82
N ALA A 56 -7.73 6.27 5.92
CA ALA A 56 -8.82 6.41 4.96
C ALA A 56 -10.18 6.45 5.67
N GLY A 57 -10.43 5.53 6.60
CA GLY A 57 -11.70 5.46 7.33
C GLY A 57 -11.94 6.63 8.27
N SER A 58 -10.89 7.27 8.81
CA SER A 58 -11.02 8.45 9.66
C SER A 58 -11.29 9.73 8.88
N GLN A 59 -10.89 9.77 7.61
CA GLN A 59 -11.00 10.96 6.75
C GLN A 59 -12.16 10.89 5.74
N ALA A 60 -12.73 9.70 5.50
CA ALA A 60 -13.81 9.54 4.53
C ALA A 60 -15.11 10.17 5.07
N GLU A 61 -15.75 10.99 4.22
CA GLU A 61 -17.03 11.66 4.52
C GLU A 61 -18.21 11.01 3.79
N GLY A 62 -17.99 9.93 3.05
CA GLY A 62 -19.00 9.20 2.29
C GLY A 62 -18.96 7.70 2.56
N ALA A 63 -19.63 6.89 1.73
CA ALA A 63 -19.91 5.49 2.04
C ALA A 63 -18.88 4.47 1.53
N SER A 64 -17.77 4.91 0.92
CA SER A 64 -16.83 3.96 0.29
C SER A 64 -15.36 4.34 0.38
N VAL A 65 -14.52 3.30 0.42
CA VAL A 65 -13.06 3.38 0.24
C VAL A 65 -12.70 2.48 -0.93
N LYS A 66 -12.13 3.05 -2.00
CA LYS A 66 -11.65 2.29 -3.15
C LYS A 66 -10.15 2.06 -3.05
N LEU A 67 -9.74 0.80 -3.02
CA LEU A 67 -8.33 0.40 -3.01
C LEU A 67 -7.87 0.08 -4.43
N THR A 68 -6.66 0.52 -4.77
CA THR A 68 -6.01 0.16 -6.04
C THR A 68 -4.56 -0.19 -5.77
N VAL A 69 -4.13 -1.33 -6.33
CA VAL A 69 -2.71 -1.73 -6.37
C VAL A 69 -2.15 -1.24 -7.69
N ILE A 70 -1.17 -0.35 -7.63
CA ILE A 70 -0.51 0.24 -8.79
C ILE A 70 0.85 -0.43 -8.91
N ASP A 71 0.93 -1.33 -9.88
CA ASP A 71 2.13 -2.03 -10.26
C ASP A 71 2.50 -1.71 -11.71
N LEU A 72 3.39 -0.73 -11.90
CA LEU A 72 3.81 -0.30 -13.23
C LEU A 72 5.21 -0.83 -13.54
N LEU A 73 5.38 -1.33 -14.77
CA LEU A 73 6.68 -1.71 -15.29
C LEU A 73 7.66 -0.53 -15.21
N GLY A 74 8.89 -0.80 -14.78
CA GLY A 74 9.94 0.21 -14.63
C GLY A 74 9.89 1.04 -13.33
N LYS A 75 8.83 0.92 -12.51
CA LYS A 75 8.84 1.53 -11.18
C LYS A 75 9.63 0.68 -10.17
N SER A 76 10.35 1.36 -9.28
CA SER A 76 11.15 0.72 -8.21
C SER A 76 10.30 0.16 -7.05
N HIS A 77 8.99 0.40 -7.07
CA HIS A 77 8.08 0.11 -5.99
C HIS A 77 6.67 -0.18 -6.51
N VAL A 78 5.86 -0.80 -5.65
CA VAL A 78 4.43 -1.01 -5.85
C VAL A 78 3.69 -0.12 -4.88
N GLU A 79 2.72 0.63 -5.39
CA GLU A 79 1.90 1.54 -4.58
C GLU A 79 0.55 0.90 -4.30
N VAL A 80 0.01 1.15 -3.11
CA VAL A 80 -1.39 0.87 -2.79
C VAL A 80 -2.05 2.19 -2.43
N THR A 81 -3.07 2.56 -3.18
CA THR A 81 -3.83 3.79 -2.96
C THR A 81 -5.19 3.48 -2.36
N ALA A 82 -5.67 4.38 -1.51
CA ALA A 82 -7.03 4.43 -1.00
C ALA A 82 -7.67 5.74 -1.44
N THR A 83 -8.65 5.66 -2.34
CA THR A 83 -9.46 6.80 -2.77
C THR A 83 -10.70 6.88 -1.89
N ILE A 84 -10.93 8.05 -1.30
CA ILE A 84 -12.05 8.31 -0.40
C ILE A 84 -12.81 9.57 -0.84
N PRO A 85 -14.13 9.61 -0.66
CA PRO A 85 -14.92 10.83 -0.83
C PRO A 85 -14.63 11.81 0.32
N VAL A 86 -14.44 13.09 -0.02
CA VAL A 86 -14.30 14.22 0.92
C VAL A 86 -15.02 15.44 0.36
N GLY A 87 -15.96 16.03 1.11
CA GLY A 87 -16.78 17.15 0.67
C GLY A 87 -17.39 16.95 -0.72
N ARG A 88 -17.04 17.82 -1.68
CA ARG A 88 -17.50 17.75 -3.07
C ARG A 88 -16.58 16.95 -4.01
N GLY A 89 -15.56 16.28 -3.49
CA GLY A 89 -14.52 15.64 -4.29
C GLY A 89 -13.99 14.34 -3.71
N SER A 90 -12.76 14.01 -4.06
CA SER A 90 -12.08 12.79 -3.60
C SER A 90 -10.66 13.09 -3.19
N ARG A 91 -10.19 12.35 -2.18
CA ARG A 91 -8.80 12.38 -1.71
C ARG A 91 -8.17 11.02 -1.93
N VAL A 92 -6.89 11.00 -2.25
CA VAL A 92 -6.10 9.78 -2.39
C VAL A 92 -5.07 9.73 -1.29
N LEU A 93 -5.07 8.64 -0.52
CA LEU A 93 -4.00 8.27 0.40
C LEU A 93 -3.21 7.13 -0.23
N ALA A 94 -1.92 7.01 0.10
CA ALA A 94 -1.08 5.98 -0.49
C ALA A 94 -0.04 5.43 0.50
N CYS A 95 0.36 4.19 0.28
CA CYS A 95 1.60 3.65 0.81
C CYS A 95 2.34 2.88 -0.30
N ALA A 96 3.67 2.84 -0.22
CA ALA A 96 4.52 2.24 -1.24
C ALA A 96 5.43 1.17 -0.64
N PHE A 97 5.72 0.15 -1.43
CA PHE A 97 6.58 -0.96 -1.05
C PHE A 97 7.66 -1.21 -2.11
N PRO A 98 8.93 -1.35 -1.72
CA PRO A 98 10.00 -1.53 -2.69
C PRO A 98 9.88 -2.87 -3.40
N ARG A 99 10.13 -2.89 -4.72
CA ARG A 99 10.25 -4.12 -5.52
C ARG A 99 11.55 -4.87 -5.26
N HIS A 100 12.57 -4.14 -4.84
CA HIS A 100 13.91 -4.67 -4.59
C HIS A 100 14.18 -4.71 -3.09
N ALA A 101 14.99 -5.69 -2.68
CA ALA A 101 15.38 -5.77 -1.27
C ALA A 101 16.29 -4.60 -0.91
N PRO A 102 16.14 -3.99 0.27
CA PRO A 102 17.10 -3.01 0.77
C PRO A 102 18.52 -3.58 0.69
N GLY A 103 19.45 -2.86 0.06
CA GLY A 103 20.84 -3.29 -0.13
C GLY A 103 21.10 -4.24 -1.31
N SER A 104 20.08 -4.60 -2.10
CA SER A 104 20.28 -5.42 -3.32
C SER A 104 20.98 -4.67 -4.46
N LEU A 105 20.96 -3.34 -4.43
CA LEU A 105 21.82 -2.49 -5.25
C LEU A 105 23.19 -2.38 -4.57
N GLY A 106 23.93 -3.49 -4.52
CA GLY A 106 25.26 -3.51 -3.92
C GLY A 106 26.19 -2.52 -4.63
N ARG A 107 26.82 -1.59 -3.89
CA ARG A 107 27.88 -0.68 -4.35
C ARG A 107 27.66 0.04 -5.70
N GLY A 108 26.40 0.14 -6.16
CA GLY A 108 26.07 0.52 -7.55
C GLY A 108 26.17 2.01 -7.87
N PHE A 109 26.38 2.85 -6.85
CA PHE A 109 26.94 4.19 -7.04
C PHE A 109 28.35 4.18 -6.44
N ALA A 110 29.28 3.60 -7.17
CA ALA A 110 30.70 3.90 -7.02
C ALA A 110 31.04 5.20 -7.79
N GLU A 111 30.19 6.21 -7.70
CA GLU A 111 30.65 7.58 -7.93
C GLU A 111 31.34 8.00 -6.64
N ALA A 112 32.55 7.51 -6.45
CA ALA A 112 33.53 8.26 -5.70
C ALA A 112 33.64 9.59 -6.44
N LEU A 113 32.88 10.60 -5.99
CA LEU A 113 33.28 11.97 -6.18
C LEU A 113 34.58 12.10 -5.40
N ASP A 114 35.69 11.80 -6.07
CA ASP A 114 37.00 12.31 -5.68
C ASP A 114 36.89 13.83 -5.74
N LEU A 115 36.44 14.42 -4.63
CA LEU A 115 36.71 15.80 -4.31
C LEU A 115 38.19 15.85 -3.89
N SER A 116 39.07 15.80 -4.89
CA SER A 116 40.48 16.21 -4.78
C SER A 116 40.64 17.62 -5.32
#